data_AF-A0A9W9DT10-F1
#
_entry.id   AF-A0A9W9DT10-F1
#
_cell.length_a   1.000
_cell.length_b   1.000
_cell.length_c   1.000
_cell.angle_alpha   90.00
_cell.angle_beta   90.00
_cell.angle_gamma   90.00
#
_symmetry.space_group_name_H-M   'P 1'
#
loop_
_entity.id
_entity.type
_entity.pdbx_description
1 polymer ?
#
loop_
_entity_poly.entity_id
_entity_poly.type
_entity_poly.pdbx_seq_one_letter_code
_entity_poly.pdbx_strand_id
1 'polypeptide(L)'
;MPSTWLTFRKSITLCIVLRVLFALGLDFYLSAPRFVGLAQDIELDIHDASLRSEIRSGSNPVVEFITTGPGLFSASSPLTSYMNLKECMWLYKKGIDPYGMSQIGLSPLYLSFSYLPSVTPSTTSTPTTSTLLRFLSTLLDILIWTTPDALSAWFLVRIWKMRSSSSSSFDESTESSVKSFGSLTKSSSASSDASSKTVSTSPTRSPKPTSTSYASSQSSSTSSIDALLAIICLLSPFQILPSLARSTSTWENAVLLGAVAFGSEVGAYQAIGEPTNAAAHEQTSAREERVCSRLGNEPSSKSKSLLLLALRIHLSLDAVILLPPMVMLILSSPRSRLTEPGGFEFGAFWKRAMATSLKTTQDSKAIPQSKSTSKIIYSVLLEFFVYWTILTLISTIIVGHWGWIGATWGASLSLPSLTPNPGVWWYFFTEMFDHFRPFFLVVFDVHLLMYVAPFCIKFQHDSLYALFLLTGVLATLKPYPTLSDHALFIALWGIFQEIFPYLTHPIPTILVLLPSSLLQPLFAHLWLTHGTGNANFYYASTLVGACAGGMAVVDAVKAGLRCALEKKKQNRATEMEDWEEEEREVVTQQ
;
A
#
# COMPACT_ATOMS: atom_id res chain seq x y z
N MET A 1 22.85 -14.09 -6.98
CA MET A 1 21.74 -13.96 -6.01
C MET A 1 22.14 -13.29 -4.67
N PRO A 2 23.31 -13.55 -4.02
CA PRO A 2 23.61 -12.93 -2.72
C PRO A 2 24.05 -11.44 -2.78
N SER A 3 24.63 -10.96 -3.90
CA SER A 3 25.16 -9.59 -4.01
C SER A 3 24.07 -8.51 -4.09
N THR A 4 22.98 -8.73 -4.82
CA THR A 4 21.89 -7.76 -4.99
C THR A 4 21.11 -7.54 -3.69
N TRP A 5 20.94 -8.60 -2.91
CA TRP A 5 20.26 -8.53 -1.62
C TRP A 5 21.08 -7.80 -0.55
N LEU A 6 22.41 -7.88 -0.64
CA LEU A 6 23.32 -7.13 0.21
C LEU A 6 23.28 -5.63 -0.10
N THR A 7 23.26 -5.24 -1.37
CA THR A 7 23.13 -3.83 -1.78
C THR A 7 21.81 -3.23 -1.32
N PHE A 8 20.71 -3.97 -1.50
CA PHE A 8 19.39 -3.55 -1.02
C PHE A 8 19.34 -3.34 0.50
N ARG A 9 19.89 -4.29 1.27
CA ARG A 9 20.01 -4.16 2.72
C ARG A 9 20.81 -2.93 3.12
N LYS A 10 21.95 -2.69 2.46
CA LYS A 10 22.78 -1.49 2.71
C LYS A 10 22.00 -0.20 2.43
N SER A 11 21.23 -0.12 1.33
CA SER A 11 20.41 1.04 1.00
C SER A 11 19.31 1.29 2.03
N ILE A 12 18.59 0.24 2.46
CA ILE A 12 17.58 0.37 3.52
C ILE A 12 18.23 0.80 4.83
N THR A 13 19.31 0.14 5.23
CA THR A 13 20.03 0.50 6.47
C THR A 13 20.50 1.94 6.42
N LEU A 14 21.04 2.42 5.29
CA LEU A 14 21.43 3.81 5.11
C LEU A 14 20.24 4.76 5.24
N CYS A 15 19.10 4.46 4.60
CA CYS A 15 17.89 5.28 4.68
C CYS A 15 17.36 5.35 6.12
N ILE A 16 17.35 4.22 6.83
CA ILE A 16 16.96 4.17 8.25
C ILE A 16 17.92 5.00 9.10
N VAL A 17 19.23 4.83 8.91
CA VAL A 17 20.25 5.60 9.64
C VAL A 17 20.10 7.09 9.39
N LEU A 18 19.95 7.52 8.13
CA LEU A 18 19.73 8.93 7.80
C LEU A 18 18.46 9.48 8.45
N ARG A 19 17.39 8.68 8.48
CA ARG A 19 16.12 9.07 9.10
C ARG A 19 16.21 9.17 10.63
N VAL A 20 16.89 8.21 11.26
CA VAL A 20 17.16 8.23 12.71
C VAL A 20 18.04 9.43 13.07
N LEU A 21 19.09 9.70 12.28
CA LEU A 21 19.96 10.87 12.48
C LEU A 21 19.19 12.19 12.29
N PHE A 22 18.29 12.26 11.30
CA PHE A 22 17.43 13.42 11.09
C PHE A 22 16.50 13.64 12.29
N ALA A 23 15.84 12.58 12.78
CA ALA A 23 14.98 12.64 13.96
C ALA A 23 15.75 13.07 15.22
N LEU A 24 16.91 12.47 15.49
CA LEU A 24 17.78 12.84 16.61
C LEU A 24 18.29 14.28 16.51
N GLY A 25 18.67 14.72 15.30
CA GLY A 25 19.12 16.09 15.05
C GLY A 25 18.00 17.11 15.29
N LEU A 26 16.78 16.80 14.86
CA LEU A 26 15.59 17.62 15.10
C LEU A 26 15.24 17.69 16.59
N ASP A 27 15.31 16.55 17.30
CA ASP A 27 15.12 16.45 18.75
C ASP A 27 16.10 17.33 19.50
N PHE A 28 17.38 17.25 19.14
CA PHE A 28 18.43 18.05 19.73
C PHE A 28 18.21 19.55 19.47
N TYR A 29 17.82 19.90 18.24
CA TYR A 29 17.57 21.29 17.84
C TYR A 29 16.39 21.91 18.60
N LEU A 30 15.26 21.22 18.67
CA LEU A 30 14.06 21.71 19.34
C LEU A 30 14.12 21.62 20.87
N SER A 31 15.00 20.78 21.43
CA SER A 31 15.31 20.77 22.87
C SER A 31 16.21 21.93 23.31
N ALA A 32 16.75 22.73 22.37
CA ALA A 32 17.61 23.85 22.73
C ALA A 32 16.82 24.93 23.49
N PRO A 33 17.40 25.57 24.54
CA PRO A 33 16.69 26.51 25.42
C PRO A 33 15.99 27.67 24.72
N ARG A 34 16.45 28.06 23.52
CA ARG A 34 15.85 29.11 22.69
C ARG A 34 14.47 28.74 22.13
N PHE A 35 14.17 27.45 21.99
CA PHE A 35 12.90 26.96 21.45
C PHE A 35 11.92 26.47 22.52
N VAL A 36 12.43 26.11 23.71
CA VAL A 36 11.61 25.71 24.87
C VAL A 36 10.70 26.85 25.34
N GLY A 37 11.16 28.11 25.26
CA GLY A 37 10.33 29.28 25.59
C GLY A 37 9.16 29.52 24.60
N LEU A 38 9.28 29.08 23.35
CA LEU A 38 8.24 29.27 22.32
C LEU A 38 7.07 28.29 22.46
N ALA A 39 7.29 27.15 23.12
CA ALA A 39 6.27 26.14 23.40
C ALA A 39 5.43 26.47 24.65
N GLN A 40 5.96 27.31 25.55
CA GLN A 40 5.26 27.72 26.78
C GLN A 40 4.24 28.85 26.56
N ASP A 41 4.40 29.66 25.49
CA ASP A 41 3.51 30.80 25.21
C ASP A 41 2.23 30.43 24.43
N ILE A 42 2.03 29.15 24.08
CA ILE A 42 0.83 28.66 23.36
C ILE A 42 -0.14 28.06 24.40
N GLU A 43 -0.65 28.91 25.28
CA GLU A 43 -1.66 28.57 26.28
C GLU A 43 -3.04 28.96 25.73
N LEU A 44 -3.67 28.06 24.97
CA LEU A 44 -5.08 28.18 24.58
C LEU A 44 -5.95 27.36 25.55
N ASP A 45 -6.80 28.12 26.23
CA ASP A 45 -7.76 27.83 27.28
C ASP A 45 -8.72 26.67 26.96
N ILE A 46 -8.46 25.45 27.44
CA ILE A 46 -9.41 24.31 27.38
C ILE A 46 -9.20 23.37 28.60
N HIS A 47 -10.33 22.94 29.17
CA HIS A 47 -10.55 22.07 30.33
C HIS A 47 -9.39 21.14 30.75
N ASP A 48 -8.94 21.38 31.99
CA ASP A 48 -8.05 20.58 32.84
C ASP A 48 -6.55 20.57 32.49
N ALA A 49 -5.92 21.74 32.68
CA ALA A 49 -4.48 21.98 32.53
C ALA A 49 -3.59 21.05 33.39
N SER A 50 -4.12 20.51 34.49
CA SER A 50 -3.42 19.57 35.37
C SER A 50 -3.14 18.25 34.66
N LEU A 51 -4.15 17.67 34.00
CA LEU A 51 -4.05 16.39 33.29
C LEU A 51 -3.07 16.46 32.12
N ARG A 52 -3.16 17.52 31.31
CA ARG A 52 -2.24 17.72 30.17
C ARG A 52 -0.83 18.03 30.61
N SER A 53 -0.60 18.74 31.72
CA SER A 53 0.76 19.02 32.20
C SER A 53 1.49 17.75 32.66
N GLU A 54 0.81 16.79 33.28
CA GLU A 54 1.40 15.52 33.71
C GLU A 54 1.67 14.55 32.54
N ILE A 55 0.76 14.50 31.54
CA ILE A 55 0.96 13.74 30.29
C ILE A 55 2.10 14.35 29.42
N ARG A 56 2.24 15.67 29.46
CA ARG A 56 3.23 16.47 28.70
C ARG A 56 4.59 16.59 29.39
N SER A 57 4.66 16.41 30.71
CA SER A 57 5.91 16.33 31.50
C SER A 57 6.90 15.24 31.01
N GLY A 58 6.44 14.31 30.16
CA GLY A 58 7.25 13.27 29.52
C GLY A 58 7.19 13.25 27.98
N SER A 59 6.71 14.30 27.31
CA SER A 59 6.75 14.40 25.84
C SER A 59 8.08 14.96 25.34
N ASN A 60 8.54 14.44 24.20
CA ASN A 60 9.69 14.96 23.48
C ASN A 60 9.27 16.27 22.80
N PRO A 61 10.04 17.37 22.90
CA PRO A 61 9.69 18.66 22.31
C PRO A 61 9.44 18.59 20.79
N VAL A 62 10.04 17.65 20.06
CA VAL A 62 9.74 17.43 18.63
C VAL A 62 8.36 16.85 18.43
N VAL A 63 7.99 15.87 19.23
CA VAL A 63 6.68 15.25 19.15
C VAL A 63 5.64 16.26 19.58
N GLU A 64 5.92 17.09 20.58
CA GLU A 64 5.04 18.20 20.97
C GLU A 64 4.93 19.25 19.85
N PHE A 65 6.03 19.68 19.26
CA PHE A 65 6.01 20.59 18.12
C PHE A 65 5.31 20.02 16.88
N ILE A 66 5.34 18.70 16.67
CA ILE A 66 4.76 18.06 15.49
C ILE A 66 3.31 17.60 15.73
N THR A 67 2.96 17.17 16.94
CA THR A 67 1.62 16.63 17.28
C THR A 67 0.71 17.65 17.94
N THR A 68 1.27 18.56 18.74
CA THR A 68 0.54 19.66 19.37
C THR A 68 0.86 21.01 18.76
N GLY A 69 1.92 21.10 17.95
CA GLY A 69 2.18 22.27 17.13
C GLY A 69 1.11 22.40 16.05
N PRO A 70 0.44 23.56 15.93
CA PRO A 70 -0.77 23.63 15.11
C PRO A 70 -0.55 23.57 13.60
N GLY A 71 0.70 23.45 13.14
CA GLY A 71 1.06 23.27 11.74
C GLY A 71 0.99 21.83 11.22
N LEU A 72 0.94 20.79 12.06
CA LEU A 72 1.06 19.39 11.60
C LEU A 72 -0.07 18.47 12.03
N PHE A 73 -1.28 19.02 12.24
CA PHE A 73 -2.54 18.25 12.29
C PHE A 73 -2.79 17.37 11.06
N SER A 74 -1.99 17.52 10.00
CA SER A 74 -1.99 16.60 8.87
C SER A 74 -1.34 15.25 9.14
N ALA A 75 -0.41 15.16 10.09
CA ALA A 75 0.40 13.98 10.33
C ALA A 75 -0.35 12.88 11.10
N SER A 76 -1.39 13.24 11.86
CA SER A 76 -2.21 12.30 12.63
C SER A 76 -3.66 12.81 12.74
N SER A 77 -4.60 11.91 13.04
CA SER A 77 -6.02 12.23 13.22
C SER A 77 -6.46 11.96 14.66
N PRO A 78 -7.66 12.36 15.08
CA PRO A 78 -8.20 11.97 16.40
C PRO A 78 -8.22 10.45 16.64
N LEU A 79 -8.36 9.68 15.56
CA LEU A 79 -8.38 8.22 15.60
C LEU A 79 -6.99 7.58 15.52
N THR A 80 -5.94 8.36 15.23
CA THR A 80 -4.59 7.82 15.03
C THR A 80 -3.49 8.51 15.84
N SER A 81 -3.83 9.57 16.59
CA SER A 81 -2.90 10.37 17.37
C SER A 81 -2.33 9.62 18.58
N TYR A 82 -1.01 9.73 18.76
CA TYR A 82 -0.31 9.20 19.94
C TYR A 82 -0.71 9.89 21.24
N MET A 83 -1.08 11.17 21.19
CA MET A 83 -1.51 11.90 22.38
C MET A 83 -2.83 11.33 22.91
N ASN A 84 -3.77 11.05 21.99
CA ASN A 84 -5.03 10.38 22.33
C ASN A 84 -4.78 8.95 22.83
N LEU A 85 -3.78 8.24 22.29
CA LEU A 85 -3.37 6.94 22.82
C LEU A 85 -2.84 7.04 24.26
N LYS A 86 -1.99 8.03 24.56
CA LYS A 86 -1.45 8.27 25.90
C LYS A 86 -2.55 8.60 26.91
N GLU A 87 -3.47 9.47 26.52
CA GLU A 87 -4.64 9.83 27.34
C GLU A 87 -5.51 8.60 27.62
N CYS A 88 -5.81 7.81 26.57
CA CYS A 88 -6.52 6.54 26.69
C CYS A 88 -5.83 5.57 27.66
N MET A 89 -4.51 5.39 27.52
CA MET A 89 -3.73 4.54 28.41
C MET A 89 -3.68 5.04 29.85
N TRP A 90 -3.64 6.36 30.07
CA TRP A 90 -3.66 6.96 31.39
C TRP A 90 -5.00 6.74 32.09
N LEU A 91 -6.11 6.99 31.38
CA LEU A 91 -7.48 6.75 31.88
C LEU A 91 -7.67 5.28 32.26
N TYR A 92 -7.27 4.37 31.36
CA TYR A 92 -7.33 2.94 31.58
C TYR A 92 -6.54 2.51 32.83
N LYS A 93 -5.33 3.04 33.03
CA LYS A 93 -4.51 2.76 34.24
C LYS A 93 -5.13 3.27 35.53
N LYS A 94 -5.96 4.30 35.47
CA LYS A 94 -6.70 4.85 36.62
C LYS A 94 -8.05 4.14 36.87
N GLY A 95 -8.38 3.12 36.08
CA GLY A 95 -9.66 2.42 36.17
C GLY A 95 -10.85 3.23 35.65
N ILE A 96 -10.58 4.27 34.85
CA ILE A 96 -11.60 5.07 34.18
C ILE A 96 -11.77 4.50 32.77
N ASP A 97 -13.01 4.26 32.34
CA ASP A 97 -13.31 3.79 30.99
C ASP A 97 -12.88 4.86 29.96
N PRO A 98 -11.90 4.57 29.08
CA PRO A 98 -11.46 5.52 28.07
C PRO A 98 -12.48 5.71 26.94
N TYR A 99 -13.39 4.75 26.71
CA TYR A 99 -14.38 4.78 25.63
C TYR A 99 -15.73 5.36 26.04
N GLY A 100 -15.92 5.66 27.33
CA GLY A 100 -17.10 6.36 27.85
C GLY A 100 -17.16 7.82 27.42
N MET A 101 -16.03 8.40 27.02
CA MET A 101 -15.94 9.77 26.50
C MET A 101 -15.81 9.74 24.97
N SER A 102 -16.62 10.53 24.27
CA SER A 102 -16.76 10.51 22.79
C SER A 102 -15.55 11.00 22.00
N GLN A 103 -14.41 11.29 22.65
CA GLN A 103 -13.23 11.88 22.01
C GLN A 103 -12.12 10.87 21.70
N ILE A 104 -12.14 9.69 22.33
CA ILE A 104 -11.10 8.65 22.13
C ILE A 104 -11.65 7.56 21.21
N GLY A 105 -11.12 7.50 19.98
CA GLY A 105 -11.58 6.54 18.96
C GLY A 105 -10.54 5.51 18.52
N LEU A 106 -9.41 5.36 19.24
CA LEU A 106 -8.41 4.34 18.90
C LEU A 106 -8.89 2.92 19.22
N SER A 107 -8.49 1.95 18.40
CA SER A 107 -8.77 0.53 18.66
C SER A 107 -8.24 0.06 20.02
N PRO A 108 -9.02 -0.73 20.79
CA PRO A 108 -8.57 -1.27 22.08
C PRO A 108 -7.33 -2.16 22.00
N LEU A 109 -7.02 -2.68 20.81
CA LEU A 109 -5.78 -3.42 20.61
C LEU A 109 -4.55 -2.55 20.91
N TYR A 110 -4.65 -1.23 20.75
CA TYR A 110 -3.56 -0.32 21.11
C TYR A 110 -3.35 -0.22 22.63
N LEU A 111 -4.35 -0.53 23.46
CA LEU A 111 -4.15 -0.59 24.92
C LEU A 111 -3.19 -1.71 25.32
N SER A 112 -2.99 -2.73 24.48
CA SER A 112 -1.95 -3.74 24.72
C SER A 112 -0.54 -3.13 24.75
N PHE A 113 -0.32 -2.01 24.06
CA PHE A 113 0.95 -1.27 24.14
C PHE A 113 1.19 -0.66 25.54
N SER A 114 0.17 -0.52 26.38
CA SER A 114 0.34 -0.05 27.76
C SER A 114 1.13 -1.00 28.66
N TYR A 115 1.20 -2.28 28.26
CA TYR A 115 2.00 -3.31 28.94
C TYR A 115 3.44 -3.35 28.42
N LEU A 116 3.78 -2.64 27.34
CA LEU A 116 5.18 -2.47 26.96
C LEU A 116 5.88 -1.59 28.00
N PRO A 117 7.14 -1.89 28.37
CA PRO A 117 7.90 -1.09 29.31
C PRO A 117 7.99 0.35 28.78
N SER A 118 7.15 1.23 29.33
CA SER A 118 7.27 2.66 29.06
C SER A 118 8.52 3.12 29.80
N VAL A 119 9.62 3.32 29.06
CA VAL A 119 10.84 3.95 29.57
C VAL A 119 10.59 5.46 29.69
N THR A 120 9.53 5.85 30.39
CA THR A 120 9.41 7.24 30.84
C THR A 120 10.26 7.33 32.09
N PRO A 121 11.33 8.14 32.12
CA PRO A 121 12.09 8.34 33.34
C PRO A 121 11.13 8.91 34.37
N SER A 122 10.84 8.13 35.41
CA SER A 122 10.14 8.60 36.60
C SER A 122 10.83 9.87 37.08
N THR A 123 10.03 10.88 37.44
CA THR A 123 10.39 12.22 37.92
C THR A 123 11.21 12.25 39.23
N THR A 124 11.93 11.16 39.55
CA THR A 124 12.60 10.93 40.83
C THR A 124 14.02 10.40 40.66
N SER A 125 14.79 10.90 39.69
CA SER A 125 16.23 10.60 39.61
C SER A 125 17.06 11.84 39.35
N THR A 126 18.13 11.96 40.14
CA THR A 126 19.14 13.02 40.23
C THR A 126 19.76 13.45 38.88
N PRO A 127 20.30 14.68 38.79
CA PRO A 127 20.66 15.32 37.51
C PRO A 127 21.78 14.63 36.72
N THR A 128 22.66 13.84 37.35
CA THR A 128 23.88 13.30 36.71
C THR A 128 23.74 11.89 36.12
N THR A 129 22.76 11.09 36.54
CA THR A 129 22.43 9.77 35.95
C THR A 129 21.48 9.86 34.76
N SER A 130 21.12 11.09 34.34
CA SER A 130 19.89 11.36 33.57
C SER A 130 20.08 11.50 32.05
N THR A 131 21.25 11.87 31.54
CA THR A 131 21.40 12.25 30.10
C THR A 131 21.50 11.03 29.17
N LEU A 132 22.30 10.03 29.52
CA LEU A 132 22.49 8.83 28.70
C LEU A 132 21.22 7.97 28.65
N LEU A 133 20.52 7.83 29.79
CA LEU A 133 19.24 7.13 29.85
C LEU A 133 18.14 7.86 29.06
N ARG A 134 18.08 9.20 29.13
CA ARG A 134 17.18 9.99 28.27
C ARG A 134 17.52 9.82 26.79
N PHE A 135 18.79 9.87 26.42
CA PHE A 135 19.23 9.65 25.04
C PHE A 135 18.86 8.25 24.53
N LEU A 136 19.12 7.20 25.33
CA LEU A 136 18.74 5.82 24.98
C LEU A 136 17.22 5.64 24.87
N SER A 137 16.45 6.27 25.76
CA SER A 137 14.98 6.28 25.70
C SER A 137 14.47 6.95 24.42
N THR A 138 15.03 8.11 24.06
CA THR A 138 14.68 8.83 22.83
C THR A 138 15.05 8.01 21.59
N LEU A 139 16.24 7.41 21.59
CA LEU A 139 16.68 6.52 20.51
C LEU A 139 15.74 5.32 20.35
N LEU A 140 15.36 4.67 21.45
CA LEU A 140 14.43 3.54 21.43
C LEU A 140 13.06 3.95 20.86
N ASP A 141 12.54 5.10 21.27
CA ASP A 141 11.27 5.62 20.77
C ASP A 141 11.33 5.93 19.25
N ILE A 142 12.38 6.61 18.79
CA ILE A 142 12.59 6.84 17.35
C ILE A 142 12.69 5.50 16.60
N LEU A 143 13.38 4.50 17.15
CA LEU A 143 13.46 3.17 16.54
C LEU A 143 12.09 2.48 16.46
N ILE A 144 11.26 2.58 17.51
CA ILE A 144 9.90 2.03 17.51
C ILE A 144 9.06 2.64 16.38
N TRP A 145 9.11 3.97 16.21
CA TRP A 145 8.29 4.67 15.21
C TRP A 145 8.86 4.67 13.79
N THR A 146 10.14 4.33 13.61
CA THR A 146 10.75 4.09 12.29
C THR A 146 10.65 2.64 11.83
N THR A 147 10.42 1.70 12.77
CA THR A 147 10.19 0.28 12.46
C THR A 147 9.02 0.03 11.49
N PRO A 148 7.81 0.60 11.67
CA PRO A 148 6.71 0.38 10.71
C PRO A 148 7.03 0.91 9.31
N ASP A 149 7.83 1.97 9.19
CA ASP A 149 8.26 2.49 7.90
C ASP A 149 9.25 1.56 7.21
N ALA A 150 10.21 1.00 7.96
CA ALA A 150 11.14 -0.01 7.48
C ALA A 150 10.41 -1.29 7.04
N LEU A 151 9.41 -1.73 7.81
CA LEU A 151 8.54 -2.86 7.46
C LEU A 151 7.74 -2.56 6.19
N SER A 152 7.16 -1.37 6.07
CA SER A 152 6.42 -0.93 4.88
C SER A 152 7.30 -0.98 3.63
N ALA A 153 8.50 -0.41 3.69
CA ALA A 153 9.45 -0.46 2.58
C ALA A 153 9.88 -1.89 2.22
N TRP A 154 10.08 -2.74 3.22
CA TRP A 154 10.40 -4.16 3.02
C TRP A 154 9.27 -4.92 2.32
N PHE A 155 8.03 -4.75 2.77
CA PHE A 155 6.86 -5.37 2.15
C PHE A 155 6.62 -4.85 0.74
N LEU A 156 6.78 -3.54 0.50
CA LEU A 156 6.62 -2.92 -0.82
C LEU A 156 7.56 -3.55 -1.87
N VAL A 157 8.84 -3.72 -1.51
CA VAL A 157 9.83 -4.34 -2.40
C VAL A 157 9.56 -5.83 -2.58
N ARG A 158 9.05 -6.51 -1.54
CA ARG A 158 8.62 -7.91 -1.66
C ARG A 158 7.47 -8.06 -2.65
N ILE A 159 6.46 -7.19 -2.60
CA ILE A 159 5.35 -7.15 -3.55
C ILE A 159 5.88 -6.92 -4.97
N TRP A 160 6.77 -5.93 -5.15
CA TRP A 160 7.42 -5.66 -6.45
C TRP A 160 8.17 -6.88 -6.99
N LYS A 161 8.93 -7.60 -6.15
CA LYS A 161 9.66 -8.81 -6.54
C LYS A 161 8.75 -9.94 -6.97
N MET A 162 7.63 -10.15 -6.27
CA MET A 162 6.66 -11.18 -6.65
C MET A 162 5.98 -10.85 -7.98
N ARG A 163 5.70 -9.56 -8.21
CA ARG A 163 5.13 -9.06 -9.48
C ARG A 163 6.12 -9.25 -10.64
N SER A 164 7.38 -8.88 -10.47
CA SER A 164 8.43 -8.93 -11.50
C SER A 164 9.01 -10.33 -11.77
N SER A 165 9.09 -11.21 -10.76
CA SER A 165 9.59 -12.59 -10.95
C SER A 165 8.70 -13.44 -11.84
N SER A 166 7.44 -13.04 -12.02
CA SER A 166 6.47 -13.74 -12.86
C SER A 166 6.52 -13.33 -14.33
N SER A 167 7.16 -12.21 -14.68
CA SER A 167 7.28 -11.74 -16.08
C SER A 167 8.46 -12.38 -16.82
N SER A 168 9.59 -12.61 -16.15
CA SER A 168 10.81 -13.16 -16.76
C SER A 168 10.66 -14.61 -17.25
N SER A 169 9.75 -15.39 -16.65
CA SER A 169 9.52 -16.80 -17.04
C SER A 169 8.83 -16.96 -18.41
N PHE A 170 8.15 -15.91 -18.89
CA PHE A 170 7.42 -15.94 -20.16
C PHE A 170 8.34 -15.59 -21.34
N ASP A 171 9.18 -14.54 -21.20
CA ASP A 171 10.14 -14.13 -22.25
C ASP A 171 11.17 -15.22 -22.58
N GLU A 172 11.58 -16.01 -21.59
CA GLU A 172 12.50 -17.13 -21.80
C GLU A 172 11.83 -18.30 -22.55
N SER A 173 10.51 -18.49 -22.36
CA SER A 173 9.72 -19.50 -23.09
C SER A 173 9.47 -19.11 -24.55
N THR A 174 9.12 -17.84 -24.82
CA THR A 174 8.97 -17.33 -26.20
C THR A 174 10.30 -17.28 -26.94
N GLU A 175 11.41 -16.86 -26.30
CA GLU A 175 12.73 -16.95 -26.94
C GLU A 175 13.17 -18.39 -27.23
N SER A 176 12.83 -19.35 -26.35
CA SER A 176 13.17 -20.75 -26.56
C SER A 176 12.36 -21.40 -27.70
N SER A 177 11.08 -21.05 -27.83
CA SER A 177 10.23 -21.49 -28.95
C SER A 177 10.69 -20.92 -30.29
N VAL A 178 11.09 -19.63 -30.34
CA VAL A 178 11.61 -18.98 -31.55
C VAL A 178 12.99 -19.56 -31.95
N LYS A 179 13.85 -19.90 -30.98
CA LYS A 179 15.15 -20.55 -31.26
C LYS A 179 15.00 -22.01 -31.71
N SER A 180 13.97 -22.72 -31.23
CA SER A 180 13.68 -24.10 -31.65
C SER A 180 13.13 -24.18 -33.08
N PHE A 181 12.40 -23.16 -33.54
CA PHE A 181 11.88 -23.11 -34.91
C PHE A 181 12.98 -22.75 -35.93
N GLY A 182 13.92 -21.88 -35.54
CA GLY A 182 15.04 -21.46 -36.40
C GLY A 182 16.15 -22.51 -36.63
N SER A 183 16.15 -23.65 -35.93
CA SER A 183 17.20 -24.68 -36.05
C SER A 183 16.84 -25.84 -37.00
N LEU A 184 15.64 -25.85 -37.60
CA LEU A 184 15.18 -26.94 -38.46
C LEU A 184 15.34 -26.66 -39.98
N THR A 185 15.86 -25.49 -40.38
CA THR A 185 15.97 -25.11 -41.81
C THR A 185 17.40 -24.98 -42.34
N LYS A 186 18.42 -25.48 -41.63
CA LYS A 186 19.81 -25.49 -42.13
C LYS A 186 20.42 -26.88 -42.19
N SER A 187 19.97 -27.69 -43.14
CA SER A 187 20.72 -28.86 -43.61
C SER A 187 20.45 -29.18 -45.09
N SER A 188 21.04 -28.41 -45.99
CA SER A 188 21.59 -28.78 -47.32
C SER A 188 22.01 -27.45 -47.97
N SER A 189 23.12 -27.25 -48.67
CA SER A 189 23.96 -28.11 -49.51
C SER A 189 25.38 -27.52 -49.59
N ALA A 190 26.39 -28.39 -49.76
CA ALA A 190 27.79 -28.03 -49.94
C ALA A 190 28.21 -27.97 -51.43
N SER A 191 29.38 -27.34 -51.68
CA SER A 191 30.22 -27.30 -52.92
C SER A 191 29.80 -26.29 -54.01
N SER A 192 30.67 -25.61 -54.78
CA SER A 192 32.10 -25.26 -54.75
C SER A 192 32.36 -24.25 -55.90
N ASP A 193 33.40 -23.42 -55.76
CA ASP A 193 34.29 -22.85 -56.81
C ASP A 193 34.39 -21.32 -57.07
N ALA A 194 35.59 -20.83 -56.73
CA ALA A 194 36.56 -19.98 -57.44
C ALA A 194 36.20 -18.66 -58.20
N SER A 195 36.87 -17.60 -57.75
CA SER A 195 37.66 -16.58 -58.51
C SER A 195 36.96 -15.44 -59.29
N SER A 196 37.11 -14.19 -58.80
CA SER A 196 38.01 -13.16 -59.37
C SER A 196 37.56 -11.69 -59.14
N LYS A 197 38.55 -10.85 -58.76
CA LYS A 197 38.83 -9.44 -59.10
C LYS A 197 37.82 -8.28 -58.84
N THR A 198 38.21 -7.44 -57.86
CA THR A 198 38.38 -5.95 -57.87
C THR A 198 37.33 -5.03 -58.52
N VAL A 199 36.77 -4.07 -57.76
CA VAL A 199 37.10 -2.61 -57.76
C VAL A 199 36.17 -1.86 -56.77
N SER A 200 36.71 -0.77 -56.22
CA SER A 200 36.27 0.14 -55.15
C SER A 200 34.88 0.80 -55.21
N THR A 201 34.27 1.04 -54.05
CA THR A 201 33.88 2.37 -53.50
C THR A 201 33.34 2.21 -52.06
N SER A 202 33.75 3.09 -51.15
CA SER A 202 33.23 3.27 -49.78
C SER A 202 32.28 4.51 -49.76
N PRO A 203 31.55 4.88 -48.68
CA PRO A 203 31.59 4.41 -47.29
C PRO A 203 30.21 4.21 -46.59
N THR A 204 30.15 3.36 -45.56
CA THR A 204 29.43 3.61 -44.26
C THR A 204 29.46 2.33 -43.43
N ARG A 205 30.24 2.34 -42.35
CA ARG A 205 30.43 1.18 -41.46
C ARG A 205 29.49 1.31 -40.27
N SER A 206 28.40 0.55 -40.30
CA SER A 206 27.63 0.20 -39.11
C SER A 206 28.47 -0.70 -38.19
N PRO A 207 28.45 -0.51 -36.86
CA PRO A 207 29.08 -1.46 -35.96
C PRO A 207 28.16 -2.67 -35.79
N LYS A 208 28.65 -3.85 -36.15
CA LYS A 208 28.08 -5.15 -35.76
C LYS A 208 28.03 -5.22 -34.22
N PRO A 209 26.92 -5.62 -33.58
CA PRO A 209 26.94 -5.94 -32.17
C PRO A 209 27.59 -7.31 -31.96
N THR A 210 28.70 -7.30 -31.25
CA THR A 210 29.40 -8.45 -30.70
C THR A 210 28.46 -9.20 -29.75
N SER A 211 28.29 -10.50 -29.97
CA SER A 211 27.57 -11.42 -29.11
C SER A 211 28.35 -11.66 -27.81
N THR A 212 28.10 -10.87 -26.77
CA THR A 212 28.45 -11.18 -25.37
C THR A 212 27.88 -10.11 -24.44
N SER A 213 27.30 -10.50 -23.29
CA SER A 213 26.87 -9.62 -22.16
C SER A 213 25.45 -9.01 -22.16
N TYR A 214 24.38 -9.80 -22.34
CA TYR A 214 23.01 -9.36 -21.99
C TYR A 214 22.50 -9.89 -20.63
N ALA A 215 23.03 -11.00 -20.12
CA ALA A 215 22.56 -11.58 -18.85
C ALA A 215 23.04 -10.86 -17.57
N SER A 216 24.15 -10.11 -17.64
CA SER A 216 24.68 -9.35 -16.48
C SER A 216 23.94 -8.03 -16.23
N SER A 217 23.40 -7.41 -17.28
CA SER A 217 22.77 -6.08 -17.23
C SER A 217 21.35 -6.07 -16.66
N GLN A 218 20.60 -7.17 -16.71
CA GLN A 218 19.28 -7.25 -16.08
C GLN A 218 19.35 -7.41 -14.54
N SER A 219 20.46 -7.96 -14.03
CA SER A 219 20.65 -8.14 -12.57
C SER A 219 21.00 -6.84 -11.84
N SER A 220 21.60 -5.88 -12.53
CA SER A 220 21.94 -4.56 -11.97
C SER A 220 20.73 -3.62 -11.97
N SER A 221 19.90 -3.63 -13.02
CA SER A 221 18.72 -2.76 -13.13
C SER A 221 17.64 -3.05 -12.08
N THR A 222 17.39 -4.32 -11.77
CA THR A 222 16.45 -4.74 -10.71
C THR A 222 16.90 -4.29 -9.32
N SER A 223 18.21 -4.28 -9.05
CA SER A 223 18.76 -3.80 -7.76
C SER A 223 18.59 -2.28 -7.57
N SER A 224 18.60 -1.51 -8.65
CA SER A 224 18.38 -0.06 -8.61
C SER A 224 16.92 0.29 -8.31
N ILE A 225 15.97 -0.48 -8.86
CA ILE A 225 14.54 -0.29 -8.60
C ILE A 225 14.20 -0.65 -7.15
N ASP A 226 14.74 -1.74 -6.63
CA ASP A 226 14.60 -2.11 -5.22
C ASP A 226 15.02 -0.97 -4.28
N ALA A 227 16.15 -0.33 -4.57
CA ALA A 227 16.65 0.81 -3.80
C ALA A 227 15.76 2.05 -3.98
N LEU A 228 15.30 2.33 -5.20
CA LEU A 228 14.43 3.46 -5.50
C LEU A 228 13.09 3.37 -4.75
N LEU A 229 12.47 2.18 -4.73
CA LEU A 229 11.23 1.93 -3.98
C LEU A 229 11.41 2.15 -2.48
N ALA A 230 12.52 1.65 -1.92
CA ALA A 230 12.84 1.88 -0.51
C ALA A 230 13.06 3.37 -0.21
N ILE A 231 13.72 4.11 -1.12
CA ILE A 231 13.94 5.56 -0.97
C ILE A 231 12.61 6.32 -1.03
N ILE A 232 11.75 6.03 -2.02
CA ILE A 232 10.42 6.66 -2.16
C ILE A 232 9.60 6.44 -0.89
N CYS A 233 9.63 5.23 -0.32
CA CYS A 233 8.87 4.92 0.90
C CYS A 233 9.49 5.58 2.15
N LEU A 234 10.82 5.49 2.34
CA LEU A 234 11.47 5.88 3.59
C LEU A 234 11.81 7.37 3.69
N LEU A 235 12.07 8.04 2.56
CA LEU A 235 12.43 9.45 2.51
C LEU A 235 11.26 10.35 2.09
N SER A 236 10.07 9.81 1.82
CA SER A 236 8.91 10.64 1.52
C SER A 236 8.54 11.52 2.73
N PRO A 237 8.38 12.85 2.55
CA PRO A 237 7.95 13.73 3.63
C PRO A 237 6.56 13.32 4.16
N PHE A 238 5.73 12.72 3.31
CA PHE A 238 4.41 12.21 3.69
C PHE A 238 4.48 11.05 4.68
N GLN A 239 5.61 10.32 4.74
CA GLN A 239 5.82 9.22 5.67
C GLN A 239 6.69 9.62 6.87
N ILE A 240 7.63 10.55 6.70
CA ILE A 240 8.50 11.06 7.78
C ILE A 240 7.67 11.80 8.83
N LEU A 241 6.78 12.70 8.40
CA LEU A 241 6.03 13.55 9.32
C LEU A 241 5.10 12.75 10.26
N PRO A 242 4.29 11.77 9.77
CA PRO A 242 3.50 10.90 10.65
C PRO A 242 4.33 10.07 11.63
N SER A 243 5.51 9.59 11.23
CA SER A 243 6.41 8.82 12.09
C SER A 243 7.00 9.69 13.21
N LEU A 244 7.44 10.91 12.89
CA LEU A 244 7.87 11.89 13.90
C LEU A 244 6.71 12.34 14.79
N ALA A 245 5.49 12.41 14.23
CA ALA A 245 4.27 12.66 14.97
C ALA A 245 3.81 11.47 15.83
N ARG A 246 4.51 10.33 15.78
CA ARG A 246 4.10 9.08 16.43
C ARG A 246 2.69 8.63 16.03
N SER A 247 2.26 8.94 14.81
CA SER A 247 0.93 8.55 14.32
C SER A 247 0.84 7.04 14.18
N THR A 248 -0.19 6.44 14.77
CA THR A 248 -0.48 5.01 14.65
C THR A 248 -0.84 4.57 13.22
N SER A 249 -1.15 5.53 12.33
CA SER A 249 -1.39 5.28 10.90
C SER A 249 -0.21 4.64 10.16
N THR A 250 1.04 4.84 10.62
CA THR A 250 2.22 4.19 10.02
C THR A 250 2.23 2.69 10.28
N TRP A 251 1.79 2.26 11.48
CA TRP A 251 1.59 0.85 11.81
C TRP A 251 0.46 0.24 10.99
N GLU A 252 -0.65 0.96 10.85
CA GLU A 252 -1.77 0.53 10.02
C GLU A 252 -1.34 0.26 8.57
N ASN A 253 -0.55 1.17 7.98
CA ASN A 253 -0.04 1.01 6.63
C ASN A 253 0.95 -0.15 6.49
N ALA A 254 1.81 -0.37 7.49
CA ALA A 254 2.70 -1.52 7.53
C ALA A 254 1.93 -2.86 7.59
N VAL A 255 0.85 -2.91 8.39
CA VAL A 255 -0.05 -4.07 8.48
C VAL A 255 -0.76 -4.33 7.15
N LEU A 256 -1.26 -3.29 6.48
CA LEU A 256 -1.90 -3.41 5.16
C LEU A 256 -0.92 -3.93 4.10
N LEU A 257 0.27 -3.33 3.99
CA LEU A 257 1.30 -3.80 3.06
C LEU A 257 1.76 -5.22 3.38
N GLY A 258 1.82 -5.60 4.65
CA GLY A 258 2.06 -6.98 5.07
C GLY A 258 0.96 -7.94 4.58
N ALA A 259 -0.30 -7.58 4.74
CA ALA A 259 -1.43 -8.36 4.25
C ALA A 259 -1.36 -8.55 2.73
N VAL A 260 -1.09 -7.47 1.98
CA VAL A 260 -0.93 -7.48 0.52
C VAL A 260 0.27 -8.35 0.11
N ALA A 261 1.41 -8.22 0.80
CA ALA A 261 2.60 -9.01 0.51
C ALA A 261 2.34 -10.50 0.65
N PHE A 262 1.82 -10.95 1.80
CA PHE A 262 1.51 -12.38 1.99
C PHE A 262 0.40 -12.87 1.06
N GLY A 263 -0.59 -12.03 0.74
CA GLY A 263 -1.64 -12.36 -0.22
C GLY A 263 -1.08 -12.55 -1.63
N SER A 264 -0.16 -11.67 -2.05
CA SER A 264 0.53 -11.78 -3.33
C SER A 264 1.38 -13.04 -3.44
N GLU A 265 1.97 -13.53 -2.34
CA GLU A 265 2.73 -14.78 -2.37
C GLU A 265 1.85 -15.99 -2.65
N VAL A 266 0.68 -16.06 -2.00
CA VAL A 266 -0.29 -17.15 -2.22
C VAL A 266 -0.70 -17.19 -3.69
N GLY A 267 -1.06 -16.03 -4.25
CA GLY A 267 -1.41 -15.93 -5.66
C GLY A 267 -0.25 -16.31 -6.61
N ALA A 268 1.00 -16.01 -6.23
CA ALA A 268 2.17 -16.35 -7.05
C ALA A 268 2.42 -17.87 -7.07
N TYR A 269 2.24 -18.56 -5.95
CA TYR A 269 2.36 -20.02 -5.90
C TYR A 269 1.27 -20.72 -6.71
N GLN A 270 0.03 -20.21 -6.65
CA GLN A 270 -1.09 -20.78 -7.39
C GLN A 270 -0.90 -20.68 -8.92
N ALA A 271 -0.25 -19.62 -9.40
CA ALA A 271 0.08 -19.45 -10.82
C ALA A 271 1.15 -20.42 -11.34
N ILE A 272 2.04 -20.90 -10.47
CA ILE A 272 3.10 -21.86 -10.84
C ILE A 272 2.53 -23.28 -11.02
N GLY A 273 1.36 -23.57 -10.44
CA GLY A 273 0.69 -24.87 -10.52
C GLY A 273 -0.23 -25.08 -11.73
N GLU A 274 -0.47 -24.07 -12.58
CA GLU A 274 -1.24 -24.25 -13.82
C GLU A 274 -0.33 -24.81 -14.93
N PRO A 275 -0.56 -26.04 -15.42
CA PRO A 275 0.25 -26.61 -16.50
C PRO A 275 -0.10 -25.93 -17.83
N THR A 276 0.73 -24.99 -18.25
CA THR A 276 0.75 -24.50 -19.63
C THR A 276 1.58 -25.49 -20.47
N ASN A 277 0.87 -26.33 -21.22
CA ASN A 277 1.34 -27.20 -22.31
C ASN A 277 1.85 -28.61 -21.92
N ALA A 278 1.29 -29.60 -22.62
CA ALA A 278 1.38 -31.05 -22.38
C ALA A 278 2.72 -31.72 -22.79
N ALA A 279 3.84 -30.99 -22.86
CA ALA A 279 5.09 -31.48 -23.46
C ALA A 279 6.32 -31.48 -22.53
N ALA A 280 6.15 -31.33 -21.21
CA ALA A 280 7.29 -31.30 -20.27
C ALA A 280 7.14 -32.33 -19.15
N HIS A 281 7.03 -33.62 -19.50
CA HIS A 281 6.80 -34.69 -18.53
C HIS A 281 8.07 -35.26 -17.87
N GLU A 282 9.29 -34.84 -18.27
CA GLU A 282 10.53 -35.51 -17.86
C GLU A 282 11.48 -34.65 -16.97
N GLN A 283 11.26 -33.33 -16.88
CA GLN A 283 11.99 -32.44 -15.95
C GLN A 283 11.17 -32.00 -14.73
N THR A 284 9.95 -32.50 -14.61
CA THR A 284 8.96 -32.15 -13.58
C THR A 284 9.33 -32.65 -12.20
N SER A 285 9.90 -33.84 -12.02
CA SER A 285 10.09 -34.44 -10.69
C SER A 285 10.99 -33.64 -9.74
N ALA A 286 12.13 -33.09 -10.20
CA ALA A 286 13.06 -32.32 -9.36
C ALA A 286 12.65 -30.85 -9.15
N ARG A 287 11.78 -30.33 -10.03
CA ARG A 287 11.15 -29.00 -9.92
C ARG A 287 9.93 -29.06 -9.03
N GLU A 288 9.14 -30.13 -9.13
CA GLU A 288 8.00 -30.45 -8.27
C GLU A 288 8.45 -30.77 -6.84
N GLU A 289 9.56 -31.48 -6.59
CA GLU A 289 10.10 -31.64 -5.22
C GLU A 289 10.53 -30.30 -4.59
N ARG A 290 11.11 -29.38 -5.37
CA ARG A 290 11.47 -28.03 -4.91
C ARG A 290 10.26 -27.11 -4.72
N VAL A 291 9.17 -27.36 -5.42
CA VAL A 291 7.89 -26.64 -5.30
C VAL A 291 7.07 -27.21 -4.13
N CYS A 292 6.99 -28.53 -3.97
CA CYS A 292 6.36 -29.25 -2.85
C CYS A 292 7.02 -28.96 -1.50
N SER A 293 8.35 -28.86 -1.45
CA SER A 293 9.07 -28.42 -0.22
C SER A 293 8.83 -26.95 0.13
N ARG A 294 8.41 -26.10 -0.82
CA ARG A 294 8.01 -24.70 -0.58
C ARG A 294 6.49 -24.54 -0.35
N LEU A 295 5.67 -25.43 -0.91
CA LEU A 295 4.23 -25.54 -0.68
C LEU A 295 3.89 -25.94 0.77
N GLY A 296 4.83 -26.51 1.53
CA GLY A 296 4.68 -26.67 2.99
C GLY A 296 4.41 -25.37 3.75
N ASN A 297 4.70 -24.20 3.16
CA ASN A 297 4.39 -22.87 3.70
C ASN A 297 3.07 -22.24 3.16
N GLU A 298 2.37 -22.89 2.23
CA GLU A 298 1.18 -22.37 1.55
C GLU A 298 -0.01 -22.05 2.48
N PRO A 299 -0.40 -22.91 3.45
CA PRO A 299 -1.48 -22.56 4.39
C PRO A 299 -1.08 -21.43 5.34
N SER A 300 0.21 -21.27 5.61
CA SER A 300 0.72 -20.24 6.54
C SER A 300 0.63 -18.83 5.95
N SER A 301 0.98 -18.63 4.68
CA SER A 301 0.96 -17.29 4.07
C SER A 301 -0.46 -16.76 3.85
N LYS A 302 -1.41 -17.61 3.44
CA LYS A 302 -2.83 -17.24 3.33
C LYS A 302 -3.40 -16.80 4.67
N SER A 303 -3.20 -17.63 5.70
CA SER A 303 -3.64 -17.33 7.07
C SER A 303 -3.03 -16.03 7.60
N LYS A 304 -1.73 -15.78 7.38
CA LYS A 304 -1.07 -14.52 7.73
C LYS A 304 -1.68 -13.31 7.02
N SER A 305 -1.97 -13.41 5.72
CA SER A 305 -2.60 -12.34 4.95
C SER A 305 -3.99 -11.99 5.52
N LEU A 306 -4.82 -13.01 5.78
CA LEU A 306 -6.17 -12.82 6.33
C LEU A 306 -6.15 -12.28 7.76
N LEU A 307 -5.22 -12.74 8.60
CA LEU A 307 -5.03 -12.23 9.96
C LEU A 307 -4.63 -10.75 9.93
N LEU A 308 -3.67 -10.36 9.07
CA LEU A 308 -3.24 -8.97 8.96
C LEU A 308 -4.35 -8.08 8.36
N LEU A 309 -5.15 -8.59 7.43
CA LEU A 309 -6.32 -7.88 6.92
C LEU A 309 -7.38 -7.67 8.01
N ALA A 310 -7.67 -8.71 8.80
CA ALA A 310 -8.59 -8.62 9.94
C ALA A 310 -8.06 -7.61 10.97
N LEU A 311 -6.77 -7.63 11.26
CA LEU A 311 -6.12 -6.64 12.12
C LEU A 311 -6.27 -5.24 11.55
N ARG A 312 -6.00 -5.02 10.25
CA ARG A 312 -6.12 -3.70 9.60
C ARG A 312 -7.53 -3.12 9.73
N ILE A 313 -8.56 -3.93 9.48
CA ILE A 313 -9.98 -3.54 9.59
C ILE A 313 -10.37 -3.28 11.05
N HIS A 314 -9.79 -4.03 11.99
CA HIS A 314 -10.02 -3.81 13.40
C HIS A 314 -9.38 -2.51 13.91
N LEU A 315 -8.22 -2.13 13.36
CA LEU A 315 -7.55 -0.86 13.69
C LEU A 315 -8.28 0.35 13.10
N SER A 316 -8.75 0.24 11.86
CA SER A 316 -9.57 1.27 11.22
C SER A 316 -10.59 0.65 10.26
N LEU A 317 -11.86 1.06 10.41
CA LEU A 317 -12.99 0.48 9.71
C LEU A 317 -12.94 0.76 8.20
N ASP A 318 -12.36 1.88 7.78
CA ASP A 318 -12.22 2.29 6.37
C ASP A 318 -11.59 1.21 5.48
N ALA A 319 -10.70 0.39 6.04
CA ALA A 319 -10.04 -0.70 5.33
C ALA A 319 -11.00 -1.82 4.88
N VAL A 320 -12.25 -1.85 5.36
CA VAL A 320 -13.27 -2.80 4.87
C VAL A 320 -13.50 -2.67 3.35
N ILE A 321 -13.31 -1.47 2.81
CA ILE A 321 -13.38 -1.15 1.38
C ILE A 321 -12.34 -1.95 0.57
N LEU A 322 -11.22 -2.32 1.20
CA LEU A 322 -10.13 -3.10 0.59
C LEU A 322 -10.34 -4.61 0.71
N LEU A 323 -11.37 -5.09 1.42
CA LEU A 323 -11.62 -6.53 1.59
C LEU A 323 -11.91 -7.24 0.25
N PRO A 324 -12.79 -6.73 -0.63
CA PRO A 324 -13.06 -7.40 -1.91
C PRO A 324 -11.82 -7.58 -2.82
N PRO A 325 -11.00 -6.55 -3.11
CA PRO A 325 -9.81 -6.73 -3.93
C PRO A 325 -8.75 -7.58 -3.23
N MET A 326 -8.67 -7.59 -1.90
CA MET A 326 -7.77 -8.47 -1.15
C MET A 326 -8.17 -9.95 -1.27
N VAL A 327 -9.46 -10.25 -1.12
CA VAL A 327 -9.96 -11.62 -1.33
C VAL A 327 -9.72 -12.04 -2.77
N MET A 328 -9.95 -11.16 -3.74
CA MET A 328 -9.60 -11.41 -5.13
C MET A 328 -8.11 -11.68 -5.31
N LEU A 329 -7.23 -10.90 -4.67
CA LEU A 329 -5.77 -11.08 -4.73
C LEU A 329 -5.29 -12.40 -4.13
N ILE A 330 -5.94 -12.92 -3.10
CA ILE A 330 -5.60 -14.23 -2.52
C ILE A 330 -6.03 -15.37 -3.45
N LEU A 331 -7.11 -15.17 -4.21
CA LEU A 331 -7.67 -16.15 -5.14
C LEU A 331 -7.10 -16.05 -6.56
N SER A 332 -6.47 -14.93 -6.89
CA SER A 332 -5.85 -14.62 -8.19
C SER A 332 -4.33 -14.54 -8.05
N SER A 333 -3.60 -14.56 -9.15
CA SER A 333 -2.16 -14.29 -9.10
C SER A 333 -1.88 -12.78 -8.96
N PRO A 334 -0.73 -12.38 -8.37
CA PRO A 334 -0.33 -10.96 -8.27
C PRO A 334 0.27 -10.41 -9.57
N ARG A 335 0.26 -11.21 -10.65
CA ARG A 335 0.88 -10.88 -11.92
C ARG A 335 0.13 -9.69 -12.54
N SER A 336 0.88 -8.76 -13.11
CA SER A 336 0.29 -7.70 -13.95
C SER A 336 -0.40 -8.37 -15.13
N ARG A 337 -1.74 -8.45 -15.08
CA ARG A 337 -2.58 -8.84 -16.21
C ARG A 337 -3.29 -7.64 -16.80
N LEU A 338 -2.87 -6.42 -16.45
CA LEU A 338 -3.24 -5.20 -17.18
C LEU A 338 -2.98 -5.37 -18.68
N THR A 339 -1.96 -6.15 -19.04
CA THR A 339 -1.52 -6.46 -20.40
C THR A 339 -2.20 -7.66 -21.07
N GLU A 340 -2.93 -8.49 -20.32
CA GLU A 340 -3.65 -9.67 -20.83
C GLU A 340 -5.15 -9.53 -20.47
N PRO A 341 -5.93 -8.75 -21.24
CA PRO A 341 -7.36 -8.68 -21.02
C PRO A 341 -7.99 -10.01 -21.42
N GLY A 342 -8.05 -10.95 -20.47
CA GLY A 342 -8.95 -12.08 -20.56
C GLY A 342 -10.36 -11.59 -20.83
N GLY A 343 -11.16 -12.39 -21.54
CA GLY A 343 -12.57 -12.07 -21.76
C GLY A 343 -13.26 -11.71 -20.44
N PHE A 344 -14.07 -10.66 -20.45
CA PHE A 344 -14.81 -10.18 -19.28
C PHE A 344 -15.77 -11.28 -18.78
N GLU A 345 -15.30 -12.13 -17.86
CA GLU A 345 -16.06 -13.26 -17.30
C GLU A 345 -16.73 -12.92 -15.95
N PHE A 346 -16.83 -11.63 -15.60
CA PHE A 346 -17.47 -11.20 -14.34
C PHE A 346 -18.93 -11.69 -14.24
N GLY A 347 -19.63 -11.67 -15.38
CA GLY A 347 -20.98 -12.19 -15.51
C GLY A 347 -21.06 -13.71 -15.32
N ALA A 348 -20.06 -14.48 -15.74
CA ALA A 348 -20.03 -15.94 -15.56
C ALA A 348 -19.70 -16.32 -14.12
N PHE A 349 -18.80 -15.59 -13.46
CA PHE A 349 -18.42 -15.78 -12.06
C PHE A 349 -19.59 -15.51 -11.10
N TRP A 350 -20.23 -14.33 -11.17
CA TRP A 350 -21.37 -14.00 -10.32
C TRP A 350 -22.67 -14.70 -10.72
N LYS A 351 -22.92 -14.97 -12.02
CA LYS A 351 -24.05 -15.86 -12.41
C LYS A 351 -23.86 -17.27 -11.88
N ARG A 352 -22.64 -17.84 -11.89
CA ARG A 352 -22.38 -19.15 -11.29
C ARG A 352 -22.53 -19.12 -9.76
N ALA A 353 -22.04 -18.08 -9.09
CA ALA A 353 -22.18 -17.95 -7.63
C ALA A 353 -23.65 -17.76 -7.19
N MET A 354 -24.42 -16.90 -7.87
CA MET A 354 -25.82 -16.61 -7.56
C MET A 354 -26.78 -17.72 -8.01
N ALA A 355 -26.56 -18.36 -9.16
CA ALA A 355 -27.40 -19.46 -9.63
C ALA A 355 -27.30 -20.71 -8.74
N THR A 356 -26.27 -20.80 -7.88
CA THR A 356 -26.11 -21.88 -6.90
C THR A 356 -27.01 -21.69 -5.67
N SER A 357 -27.49 -20.46 -5.41
CA SER A 357 -28.42 -20.17 -4.30
C SER A 357 -29.89 -20.40 -4.66
N LEU A 358 -30.22 -20.39 -5.96
CA LEU A 358 -31.60 -20.49 -6.47
C LEU A 358 -32.03 -21.87 -6.99
N LYS A 359 -31.14 -22.87 -6.99
CA LYS A 359 -31.49 -24.26 -7.36
C LYS A 359 -31.53 -25.17 -6.13
N THR A 360 -32.54 -24.94 -5.29
CA THR A 360 -33.18 -26.06 -4.59
C THR A 360 -34.23 -26.64 -5.53
N THR A 361 -34.36 -27.97 -5.56
CA THR A 361 -35.32 -28.80 -6.32
C THR A 361 -35.00 -29.15 -7.78
N GLN A 362 -34.78 -30.46 -7.98
CA GLN A 362 -34.91 -31.29 -9.19
C GLN A 362 -34.22 -30.86 -10.49
N ASP A 363 -33.05 -31.44 -10.78
CA ASP A 363 -32.94 -32.71 -11.53
C ASP A 363 -31.50 -32.95 -11.98
N SER A 364 -31.08 -34.20 -11.83
CA SER A 364 -29.73 -34.69 -12.09
C SER A 364 -29.49 -34.94 -13.58
N LYS A 365 -28.48 -34.26 -14.18
CA LYS A 365 -27.60 -34.82 -15.24
C LYS A 365 -26.36 -33.93 -15.43
N ALA A 366 -25.26 -34.57 -15.79
CA ALA A 366 -23.89 -34.18 -15.52
C ALA A 366 -23.39 -32.90 -16.22
N ILE A 367 -22.79 -32.00 -15.42
CA ILE A 367 -21.74 -31.04 -15.82
C ILE A 367 -20.64 -31.17 -14.76
N PRO A 368 -19.40 -31.59 -15.08
CA PRO A 368 -18.33 -31.63 -14.11
C PRO A 368 -17.65 -30.25 -13.99
N GLN A 369 -17.20 -29.91 -12.78
CA GLN A 369 -16.35 -28.75 -12.42
C GLN A 369 -16.97 -27.34 -12.25
N SER A 370 -17.86 -27.14 -11.27
CA SER A 370 -18.18 -25.78 -10.76
C SER A 370 -18.51 -25.72 -9.26
N LYS A 371 -18.18 -26.75 -8.49
CA LYS A 371 -18.42 -26.82 -7.02
C LYS A 371 -17.18 -26.48 -6.17
N SER A 372 -16.03 -26.17 -6.79
CA SER A 372 -14.74 -25.99 -6.08
C SER A 372 -14.48 -24.53 -5.67
N THR A 373 -14.68 -23.57 -6.55
CA THR A 373 -14.34 -22.15 -6.33
C THR A 373 -15.21 -21.45 -5.27
N SER A 374 -16.52 -21.73 -5.23
CA SER A 374 -17.40 -21.15 -4.20
C SER A 374 -17.06 -21.65 -2.79
N LYS A 375 -16.62 -22.90 -2.65
CA LYS A 375 -16.14 -23.46 -1.38
C LYS A 375 -14.85 -22.78 -0.91
N ILE A 376 -13.94 -22.47 -1.84
CA ILE A 376 -12.68 -21.77 -1.51
C ILE A 376 -12.98 -20.34 -1.04
N ILE A 377 -13.84 -19.60 -1.75
CA ILE A 377 -14.25 -18.24 -1.35
C ILE A 377 -14.88 -18.26 0.05
N TYR A 378 -15.83 -19.18 0.28
CA TYR A 378 -16.46 -19.33 1.59
C TYR A 378 -15.43 -19.67 2.67
N SER A 379 -14.46 -20.55 2.38
CA SER A 379 -13.40 -20.89 3.33
C SER A 379 -12.52 -19.69 3.67
N VAL A 380 -12.15 -18.87 2.69
CA VAL A 380 -11.34 -17.66 2.89
C VAL A 380 -12.10 -16.62 3.71
N LEU A 381 -13.36 -16.38 3.38
CA LEU A 381 -14.22 -15.46 4.13
C LEU A 381 -14.46 -15.97 5.54
N LEU A 382 -14.74 -17.26 5.74
CA LEU A 382 -14.93 -17.86 7.05
C LEU A 382 -13.68 -17.70 7.92
N GLU A 383 -12.50 -18.00 7.36
CA GLU A 383 -11.22 -17.84 8.07
C GLU A 383 -10.97 -16.37 8.46
N PHE A 384 -11.25 -15.43 7.56
CA PHE A 384 -11.22 -14.00 7.86
C PHE A 384 -12.19 -13.63 9.00
N PHE A 385 -13.45 -14.07 8.93
CA PHE A 385 -14.46 -13.79 9.94
C PHE A 385 -14.09 -14.37 11.30
N VAL A 386 -13.45 -15.54 11.34
CA VAL A 386 -12.92 -16.13 12.58
C VAL A 386 -11.85 -15.23 13.18
N TYR A 387 -10.86 -14.76 12.41
CA TYR A 387 -9.84 -13.84 12.92
C TYR A 387 -10.43 -12.51 13.38
N TRP A 388 -11.32 -11.93 12.59
CA TRP A 388 -11.99 -10.68 12.95
C TRP A 388 -12.78 -10.83 14.25
N THR A 389 -13.57 -11.90 14.39
CA THR A 389 -14.34 -12.18 15.61
C THR A 389 -13.42 -12.37 16.82
N ILE A 390 -12.33 -13.12 16.68
CA ILE A 390 -11.34 -13.32 17.76
C ILE A 390 -10.75 -11.98 18.21
N LEU A 391 -10.35 -11.11 17.27
CA LEU A 391 -9.80 -9.80 17.61
C LEU A 391 -10.84 -8.91 18.32
N THR A 392 -12.10 -8.93 17.86
CA THR A 392 -13.20 -8.21 18.49
C THR A 392 -13.49 -8.72 19.91
N LEU A 393 -13.42 -10.03 20.13
CA LEU A 393 -13.54 -10.61 21.47
C LEU A 393 -12.37 -10.20 22.36
N ILE A 394 -11.13 -10.24 21.86
CA ILE A 394 -9.94 -9.78 22.60
C ILE A 394 -10.11 -8.30 22.99
N SER A 395 -10.49 -7.43 22.06
CA SER A 395 -10.73 -6.01 22.34
C SER A 395 -11.84 -5.80 23.38
N THR A 396 -12.92 -6.57 23.30
CA THR A 396 -14.01 -6.50 24.27
C THR A 396 -13.59 -7.00 25.65
N ILE A 397 -12.71 -8.00 25.73
CA ILE A 397 -12.15 -8.49 26.99
C ILE A 397 -11.20 -7.46 27.62
N ILE A 398 -10.38 -6.79 26.82
CA ILE A 398 -9.46 -5.73 27.30
C ILE A 398 -10.24 -4.58 27.93
N VAL A 399 -11.32 -4.16 27.29
CA VAL A 399 -12.12 -3.00 27.72
C VAL A 399 -13.18 -3.38 28.76
N GLY A 400 -13.69 -4.61 28.72
CA GLY A 400 -14.73 -5.12 29.62
C GLY A 400 -16.17 -4.81 29.18
N HIS A 401 -16.38 -4.08 28.07
CA HIS A 401 -17.71 -3.79 27.50
C HIS A 401 -17.62 -3.54 25.99
N TRP A 402 -18.77 -3.43 25.32
CA TRP A 402 -18.89 -3.24 23.87
C TRP A 402 -18.88 -1.77 23.41
N GLY A 403 -18.74 -0.82 24.35
CA GLY A 403 -18.82 0.63 24.07
C GLY A 403 -17.76 1.13 23.08
N TRP A 404 -16.59 0.47 23.06
CA TRP A 404 -15.50 0.78 22.13
C TRP A 404 -15.92 0.64 20.66
N ILE A 405 -16.91 -0.20 20.31
CA ILE A 405 -17.37 -0.35 18.92
C ILE A 405 -17.94 0.97 18.42
N GLY A 406 -18.79 1.63 19.21
CA GLY A 406 -19.35 2.94 18.87
C GLY A 406 -18.27 4.02 18.83
N ALA A 407 -17.36 4.00 19.80
CA ALA A 407 -16.29 4.99 19.91
C ALA A 407 -15.20 4.86 18.83
N THR A 408 -14.92 3.65 18.31
CA THR A 408 -13.88 3.41 17.29
C THR A 408 -14.46 3.25 15.89
N TRP A 409 -15.27 2.23 15.67
CA TRP A 409 -15.86 1.95 14.36
C TRP A 409 -17.00 2.91 14.05
N GLY A 410 -17.87 3.15 15.04
CA GLY A 410 -18.95 4.13 14.94
C GLY A 410 -18.40 5.53 14.66
N ALA A 411 -17.30 5.94 15.31
CA ALA A 411 -16.70 7.25 15.07
C ALA A 411 -16.24 7.47 13.63
N SER A 412 -15.82 6.42 12.92
CA SER A 412 -15.47 6.53 11.49
C SER A 412 -16.69 6.87 10.62
N LEU A 413 -17.89 6.44 11.02
CA LEU A 413 -19.15 6.65 10.28
C LEU A 413 -19.92 7.88 10.77
N SER A 414 -19.87 8.18 12.07
CA SER A 414 -20.67 9.23 12.70
C SER A 414 -19.95 10.57 12.80
N LEU A 415 -18.65 10.62 12.47
CA LEU A 415 -17.75 11.78 12.57
C LEU A 415 -18.01 12.63 13.83
N PRO A 416 -17.81 12.08 15.04
CA PRO A 416 -18.10 12.80 16.28
C PRO A 416 -17.15 13.97 16.51
N SER A 417 -15.90 13.86 16.03
CA SER A 417 -14.91 14.93 16.10
C SER A 417 -14.74 15.62 14.75
N LEU A 418 -14.94 16.93 14.73
CA LEU A 418 -14.73 17.78 13.55
C LEU A 418 -13.42 18.57 13.64
N THR A 419 -12.46 18.07 14.42
CA THR A 419 -11.13 18.69 14.48
C THR A 419 -10.52 18.78 13.08
N PRO A 420 -9.86 19.90 12.74
CA PRO A 420 -9.24 20.10 11.44
C PRO A 420 -8.29 18.96 11.09
N ASN A 421 -8.38 18.48 9.86
CA ASN A 421 -7.52 17.44 9.32
C ASN A 421 -7.31 17.66 7.80
N PRO A 422 -6.44 16.89 7.12
CA PRO A 422 -6.20 17.00 5.68
C PRO A 422 -7.40 16.70 4.79
N GLY A 423 -8.47 16.14 5.34
CA GLY A 423 -9.64 15.70 4.61
C GLY A 423 -10.63 16.81 4.36
N VAL A 424 -11.64 16.48 3.55
CA VAL A 424 -12.67 17.45 3.14
C VAL A 424 -13.92 17.42 4.01
N TRP A 425 -14.09 16.39 4.85
CA TRP A 425 -15.35 16.17 5.57
C TRP A 425 -15.50 17.11 6.76
N TRP A 426 -14.45 17.31 7.57
CA TRP A 426 -14.55 18.03 8.85
C TRP A 426 -15.15 19.44 8.69
N TYR A 427 -14.74 20.19 7.66
CA TYR A 427 -15.21 21.55 7.44
C TYR A 427 -16.65 21.56 6.90
N PHE A 428 -16.97 20.66 5.95
CA PHE A 428 -18.33 20.49 5.44
C PHE A 428 -19.34 20.21 6.57
N PHE A 429 -19.00 19.28 7.47
CA PHE A 429 -19.85 18.94 8.62
C PHE A 429 -19.84 20.00 9.73
N THR A 430 -18.87 20.92 9.72
CA THR A 430 -18.85 22.07 10.64
C THR A 430 -19.85 23.15 10.20
N GLU A 431 -20.00 23.38 8.90
CA GLU A 431 -20.92 24.39 8.36
C GLU A 431 -22.37 23.90 8.26
N MET A 432 -22.59 22.59 8.37
CA MET A 432 -23.88 21.99 8.17
C MET A 432 -24.77 22.04 9.43
N PHE A 433 -26.05 22.37 9.24
CA PHE A 433 -27.06 22.26 10.29
C PHE A 433 -27.25 20.82 10.76
N ASP A 434 -27.37 20.62 12.07
CA ASP A 434 -27.50 19.30 12.69
C ASP A 434 -28.66 18.47 12.16
N HIS A 435 -29.76 19.12 11.76
CA HIS A 435 -30.91 18.44 11.16
C HIS A 435 -30.56 17.66 9.89
N PHE A 436 -29.62 18.17 9.08
CA PHE A 436 -29.21 17.53 7.83
C PHE A 436 -28.02 16.58 8.01
N ARG A 437 -27.35 16.60 9.17
CA ARG A 437 -26.15 15.80 9.43
C ARG A 437 -26.34 14.30 9.14
N PRO A 438 -27.39 13.61 9.64
CA PRO A 438 -27.55 12.18 9.39
C PRO A 438 -27.69 11.83 7.91
N PHE A 439 -28.36 12.68 7.11
CA PHE A 439 -28.51 12.48 5.68
C PHE A 439 -27.15 12.51 4.97
N PHE A 440 -26.34 13.53 5.24
CA PHE A 440 -25.05 13.66 4.59
C PHE A 440 -24.00 12.65 5.08
N LEU A 441 -24.07 12.18 6.33
CA LEU A 441 -23.23 11.06 6.79
C LEU A 441 -23.45 9.83 5.90
N VAL A 442 -24.72 9.44 5.66
CA VAL A 442 -25.06 8.32 4.78
C VAL A 442 -24.57 8.55 3.35
N VAL A 443 -24.74 9.76 2.80
CA VAL A 443 -24.31 10.09 1.44
C VAL A 443 -22.79 9.93 1.29
N PHE A 444 -22.02 10.47 2.23
CA PHE A 444 -20.56 10.45 2.17
C PHE A 444 -20.00 9.03 2.42
N ASP A 445 -20.63 8.22 3.28
CA ASP A 445 -20.26 6.81 3.47
C ASP A 445 -20.56 5.97 2.22
N VAL A 446 -21.75 6.13 1.62
CA VAL A 446 -22.11 5.46 0.36
C VAL A 446 -21.20 5.90 -0.79
N HIS A 447 -20.78 7.16 -0.79
CA HIS A 447 -19.84 7.70 -1.78
C HIS A 447 -18.48 6.98 -1.74
N LEU A 448 -18.01 6.53 -0.57
CA LEU A 448 -16.80 5.70 -0.51
C LEU A 448 -17.05 4.27 -1.01
N LEU A 449 -18.19 3.68 -0.66
CA LEU A 449 -18.54 2.30 -1.03
C LEU A 449 -18.78 2.13 -2.53
N MET A 450 -19.30 3.16 -3.23
CA MET A 450 -19.64 3.05 -4.66
C MET A 450 -18.43 2.81 -5.57
N TYR A 451 -17.20 3.08 -5.12
CA TYR A 451 -15.97 2.84 -5.90
C TYR A 451 -15.53 1.38 -5.91
N VAL A 452 -15.94 0.58 -4.92
CA VAL A 452 -15.47 -0.79 -4.73
C VAL A 452 -15.86 -1.69 -5.90
N ALA A 453 -17.16 -1.73 -6.21
CA ALA A 453 -17.69 -2.56 -7.28
C ALA A 453 -17.09 -2.23 -8.67
N PRO A 454 -17.12 -0.98 -9.17
CA PRO A 454 -16.61 -0.68 -10.51
C PRO A 454 -15.12 -0.97 -10.66
N PHE A 455 -14.28 -0.69 -9.65
CA PHE A 455 -12.86 -0.99 -9.73
C PHE A 455 -12.58 -2.50 -9.70
N CYS A 456 -13.23 -3.25 -8.80
CA CYS A 456 -13.06 -4.70 -8.75
C CYS A 456 -13.56 -5.39 -10.03
N ILE A 457 -14.67 -4.91 -10.61
CA ILE A 457 -15.22 -5.41 -11.87
C ILE A 457 -14.25 -5.11 -13.02
N LYS A 458 -13.78 -3.86 -13.12
CA LYS A 458 -12.98 -3.41 -14.26
C LYS A 458 -11.58 -4.01 -14.26
N PHE A 459 -10.95 -4.10 -13.09
CA PHE A 459 -9.59 -4.60 -12.90
C PHE A 459 -9.57 -6.00 -12.28
N GLN A 460 -10.58 -6.83 -12.57
CA GLN A 460 -10.71 -8.16 -11.99
C GLN A 460 -9.51 -9.10 -12.23
N HIS A 461 -8.76 -8.86 -13.31
CA HIS A 461 -7.58 -9.65 -13.67
C HIS A 461 -6.29 -9.14 -13.00
N ASP A 462 -6.28 -7.91 -12.47
CA ASP A 462 -5.18 -7.34 -11.69
C ASP A 462 -5.75 -6.71 -10.41
N SER A 463 -6.10 -7.57 -9.45
CA SER A 463 -6.70 -7.20 -8.17
C SER A 463 -5.80 -6.31 -7.32
N LEU A 464 -4.47 -6.42 -7.48
CA LEU A 464 -3.49 -5.53 -6.86
C LEU A 464 -3.65 -4.09 -7.37
N TYR A 465 -3.95 -3.92 -8.68
CA TYR A 465 -4.24 -2.61 -9.26
C TYR A 465 -5.57 -2.03 -8.74
N ALA A 466 -6.60 -2.86 -8.58
CA ALA A 466 -7.86 -2.44 -7.96
C ALA A 466 -7.65 -1.96 -6.51
N LEU A 467 -6.84 -2.67 -5.74
CA LEU A 467 -6.45 -2.27 -4.38
C LEU A 467 -5.71 -0.93 -4.38
N PHE A 468 -4.74 -0.76 -5.27
CA PHE A 468 -4.01 0.50 -5.44
C PHE A 468 -4.95 1.69 -5.72
N LEU A 469 -5.90 1.55 -6.63
CA LEU A 469 -6.87 2.62 -6.92
C LEU A 469 -7.75 2.94 -5.70
N LEU A 470 -8.21 1.91 -4.97
CA LEU A 470 -9.01 2.10 -3.76
C LEU A 470 -8.21 2.74 -2.62
N THR A 471 -6.91 2.45 -2.48
CA THR A 471 -6.06 3.18 -1.53
C THR A 471 -5.93 4.66 -1.87
N GLY A 472 -5.92 5.03 -3.16
CA GLY A 472 -5.94 6.43 -3.58
C GLY A 472 -7.27 7.13 -3.30
N VAL A 473 -8.39 6.42 -3.48
CA VAL A 473 -9.73 6.89 -3.06
C VAL A 473 -9.77 7.13 -1.56
N LEU A 474 -9.29 6.18 -0.75
CA LEU A 474 -9.24 6.32 0.71
C LEU A 474 -8.33 7.48 1.14
N ALA A 475 -7.15 7.63 0.54
CA ALA A 475 -6.26 8.75 0.85
C ALA A 475 -6.92 10.12 0.61
N THR A 476 -7.76 10.21 -0.42
CA THR A 476 -8.39 11.47 -0.86
C THR A 476 -9.70 11.76 -0.14
N LEU A 477 -10.55 10.75 0.05
CA LEU A 477 -11.97 10.93 0.37
C LEU A 477 -12.40 10.33 1.70
N LYS A 478 -11.51 9.66 2.46
CA LYS A 478 -11.92 9.12 3.76
C LYS A 478 -12.20 10.24 4.79
N PRO A 479 -12.97 9.97 5.86
CA PRO A 479 -13.37 10.97 6.86
C PRO A 479 -12.21 11.60 7.65
N TYR A 480 -11.25 10.76 8.05
CA TYR A 480 -10.09 11.13 8.86
C TYR A 480 -8.79 10.74 8.13
N PRO A 481 -8.47 11.36 6.96
CA PRO A 481 -7.24 11.09 6.26
C PRO A 481 -6.05 11.64 7.02
N THR A 482 -4.95 10.91 6.95
CA THR A 482 -3.65 11.33 7.45
C THR A 482 -2.69 11.49 6.27
N LEU A 483 -1.59 12.19 6.51
CA LEU A 483 -0.51 12.30 5.54
C LEU A 483 0.08 10.93 5.18
N SER A 484 0.01 9.96 6.11
CA SER A 484 0.50 8.60 5.86
C SER A 484 -0.32 7.85 4.81
N ASP A 485 -1.63 8.13 4.69
CA ASP A 485 -2.47 7.51 3.66
C ASP A 485 -2.06 7.96 2.25
N HIS A 486 -1.71 9.25 2.11
CA HIS A 486 -1.15 9.80 0.88
C HIS A 486 0.22 9.20 0.58
N ALA A 487 1.06 9.01 1.62
CA ALA A 487 2.36 8.37 1.46
C ALA A 487 2.23 6.92 0.98
N LEU A 488 1.28 6.15 1.52
CA LEU A 488 1.00 4.79 1.07
C LEU A 488 0.61 4.77 -0.41
N PHE A 489 -0.32 5.64 -0.82
CA PHE A 489 -0.74 5.75 -2.22
C PHE A 489 0.45 6.09 -3.14
N ILE A 490 1.25 7.11 -2.79
CA ILE A 490 2.45 7.50 -3.56
C ILE A 490 3.49 6.38 -3.61
N ALA A 491 3.66 5.61 -2.53
CA ALA A 491 4.60 4.49 -2.52
C ALA A 491 4.14 3.35 -3.45
N LEU A 492 2.84 3.05 -3.48
CA LEU A 492 2.27 2.02 -4.36
C LEU A 492 2.40 2.36 -5.86
N TRP A 493 2.43 3.65 -6.23
CA TRP A 493 2.75 4.06 -7.61
C TRP A 493 4.07 3.46 -8.13
N GLY A 494 5.07 3.33 -7.26
CA GLY A 494 6.36 2.77 -7.63
C GLY A 494 6.30 1.31 -8.08
N ILE A 495 5.27 0.56 -7.67
CA ILE A 495 5.06 -0.85 -8.07
C ILE A 495 4.58 -0.95 -9.53
N PHE A 496 3.86 0.06 -10.03
CA PHE A 496 3.22 0.03 -11.35
C PHE A 496 3.98 0.90 -12.35
N GLN A 497 5.24 0.53 -12.63
CA GLN A 497 6.07 1.29 -13.56
C GLN A 497 5.55 1.22 -15.00
N GLU A 498 4.82 0.16 -15.35
CA GLU A 498 4.22 -0.07 -16.66
C GLU A 498 3.20 1.01 -17.07
N ILE A 499 2.61 1.74 -16.11
CA ILE A 499 1.62 2.78 -16.42
C ILE A 499 2.24 4.16 -16.66
N PHE A 500 3.52 4.38 -16.34
CA PHE A 500 4.16 5.71 -16.43
C PHE A 500 4.15 6.32 -17.84
N PRO A 501 4.39 5.55 -18.93
CA PRO A 501 4.28 6.09 -20.30
C PRO A 501 2.87 6.56 -20.67
N TYR A 502 1.84 6.09 -19.96
CA TYR A 502 0.43 6.30 -20.29
C TYR A 502 -0.25 7.40 -19.48
N LEU A 503 0.50 8.06 -18.58
CA LEU A 503 0.01 9.17 -17.78
C LEU A 503 -0.39 10.34 -18.67
N THR A 504 -1.58 10.89 -18.42
CA THR A 504 -2.10 11.96 -19.29
C THR A 504 -1.68 13.33 -18.76
N HIS A 505 -1.73 13.52 -17.45
CA HIS A 505 -1.47 14.80 -16.80
C HIS A 505 -0.58 14.66 -15.55
N PRO A 506 0.60 14.02 -15.62
CA PRO A 506 1.47 13.87 -14.46
C PRO A 506 2.02 15.22 -13.96
N ILE A 507 2.41 16.11 -14.87
CA ILE A 507 2.97 17.44 -14.52
C ILE A 507 1.92 18.30 -13.81
N PRO A 508 0.69 18.52 -14.37
CA PRO A 508 -0.34 19.27 -13.64
C PRO A 508 -0.66 18.68 -12.27
N THR A 509 -0.75 17.36 -12.16
CA THR A 509 -1.06 16.69 -10.89
C THR A 509 0.00 16.99 -9.83
N ILE A 510 1.29 16.89 -10.18
CA ILE A 510 2.40 17.19 -9.27
C ILE A 510 2.44 18.69 -8.91
N LEU A 511 2.21 19.58 -9.89
CA LEU A 511 2.19 21.03 -9.69
C LEU A 511 1.05 21.50 -8.80
N VAL A 512 -0.05 20.76 -8.68
CA VAL A 512 -1.14 21.07 -7.74
C VAL A 512 -0.87 20.42 -6.37
N LEU A 513 -0.37 19.18 -6.35
CA LEU A 513 -0.11 18.43 -5.11
C LEU A 513 1.02 19.05 -4.26
N LEU A 514 2.11 19.51 -4.88
CA LEU A 514 3.26 20.05 -4.16
C LEU A 514 2.91 21.33 -3.39
N PRO A 515 2.34 22.38 -4.01
CA PRO A 515 1.97 23.59 -3.29
C PRO A 515 0.87 23.35 -2.24
N SER A 516 -0.13 22.51 -2.51
CA SER A 516 -1.17 22.22 -1.51
C SER A 516 -0.57 21.59 -0.26
N SER A 517 0.33 20.62 -0.43
CA SER A 517 0.93 19.91 0.70
C SER A 517 1.90 20.79 1.51
N LEU A 518 2.56 21.76 0.86
CA LEU A 518 3.44 22.73 1.53
C LEU A 518 2.66 23.84 2.24
N LEU A 519 1.54 24.28 1.67
CA LEU A 519 0.71 25.35 2.24
C LEU A 519 -0.19 24.88 3.38
N GLN A 520 -0.63 23.62 3.37
CA GLN A 520 -1.42 23.03 4.45
C GLN A 520 -0.83 23.30 5.85
N PRO A 521 0.45 22.94 6.14
CA PRO A 521 1.00 23.16 7.47
C PRO A 521 1.17 24.64 7.81
N LEU A 522 1.49 25.47 6.82
CA LEU A 522 1.61 26.92 6.99
C LEU A 522 0.27 27.56 7.38
N PHE A 523 -0.80 27.26 6.65
CA PHE A 523 -2.12 27.82 6.94
C PHE A 523 -2.70 27.30 8.24
N ALA A 524 -2.46 26.02 8.57
CA ALA A 524 -2.84 25.47 9.87
C ALA A 524 -2.14 26.23 11.01
N HIS A 525 -0.84 26.48 10.87
CA HIS A 525 -0.07 27.22 11.86
C HIS A 525 -0.54 28.67 12.02
N LEU A 526 -0.76 29.39 10.91
CA LEU A 526 -1.25 30.77 10.93
C LEU A 526 -2.63 30.89 11.58
N TRP A 527 -3.53 29.95 11.29
CA TRP A 527 -4.88 29.96 11.85
C TRP A 527 -4.90 29.54 13.32
N LEU A 528 -4.38 28.35 13.63
CA LEU A 528 -4.55 27.74 14.95
C LEU A 528 -3.52 28.23 15.99
N THR A 529 -2.34 28.70 15.56
CA THR A 529 -1.29 29.18 16.48
C THR A 529 -1.26 30.68 16.59
N HIS A 530 -1.09 31.35 15.44
CA HIS A 530 -0.91 32.79 15.42
C HIS A 530 -2.23 33.54 15.50
N GLY A 531 -3.37 32.88 15.25
CA GLY A 531 -4.69 33.50 15.23
C GLY A 531 -4.86 34.55 14.11
N THR A 532 -3.90 34.66 13.19
CA THR A 532 -3.91 35.62 12.08
C THR A 532 -4.48 35.02 10.79
N GLY A 533 -4.52 33.68 10.69
CA GLY A 533 -5.07 32.94 9.58
C GLY A 533 -6.56 32.62 9.74
N ASN A 534 -7.29 32.56 8.62
CA ASN A 534 -8.68 32.10 8.57
C ASN A 534 -8.73 30.58 8.26
N ALA A 535 -9.62 29.85 8.94
CA ALA A 535 -9.93 28.43 8.70
C ALA A 535 -10.13 28.10 7.22
N ASN A 536 -10.74 29.02 6.46
CA ASN A 536 -11.07 28.88 5.05
C ASN A 536 -9.81 28.72 4.19
N PHE A 537 -8.68 29.34 4.55
CA PHE A 537 -7.42 29.18 3.82
C PHE A 537 -6.84 27.78 4.01
N TYR A 538 -6.89 27.26 5.23
CA TYR A 538 -6.49 25.88 5.51
C TYR A 538 -7.40 24.91 4.75
N TYR A 539 -8.72 25.07 4.86
CA TYR A 539 -9.67 24.22 4.15
C TYR A 539 -9.52 24.30 2.62
N ALA A 540 -9.35 25.50 2.04
CA ALA A 540 -9.10 25.65 0.61
C ALA A 540 -7.86 24.86 0.16
N SER A 541 -6.79 24.87 0.96
CA SER A 541 -5.59 24.07 0.69
C SER A 541 -5.86 22.56 0.76
N THR A 542 -6.67 22.10 1.72
CA THR A 542 -7.12 20.68 1.78
C THR A 542 -7.96 20.30 0.56
N LEU A 543 -8.84 21.19 0.09
CA LEU A 543 -9.67 20.95 -1.09
C LEU A 543 -8.82 20.85 -2.36
N VAL A 544 -7.82 21.74 -2.52
CA VAL A 544 -6.86 21.66 -3.63
C VAL A 544 -6.05 20.36 -3.55
N GLY A 545 -5.63 19.94 -2.36
CA GLY A 545 -4.99 18.64 -2.14
C GLY A 545 -5.87 17.45 -2.52
N ALA A 546 -7.15 17.48 -2.15
CA ALA A 546 -8.12 16.46 -2.52
C ALA A 546 -8.37 16.43 -4.05
N CYS A 547 -8.44 17.59 -4.70
CA CYS A 547 -8.48 17.69 -6.16
C CYS A 547 -7.22 17.06 -6.80
N ALA A 548 -6.03 17.31 -6.26
CA ALA A 548 -4.78 16.71 -6.74
C ALA A 548 -4.77 15.18 -6.54
N GLY A 549 -5.23 14.69 -5.39
CA GLY A 549 -5.40 13.26 -5.12
C GLY A 549 -6.38 12.61 -6.10
N GLY A 550 -7.53 13.25 -6.34
CA GLY A 550 -8.50 12.81 -7.33
C GLY A 550 -7.95 12.81 -8.76
N MET A 551 -7.18 13.84 -9.14
CA MET A 551 -6.47 13.88 -10.43
C MET A 551 -5.49 12.71 -10.56
N ALA A 552 -4.71 12.40 -9.52
CA ALA A 552 -3.79 11.27 -9.51
C ALA A 552 -4.52 9.93 -9.68
N VAL A 553 -5.64 9.72 -8.98
CA VAL A 553 -6.47 8.51 -9.13
C VAL A 553 -7.04 8.41 -10.56
N VAL A 554 -7.56 9.51 -11.11
CA VAL A 554 -8.08 9.52 -12.48
C VAL A 554 -6.99 9.24 -13.51
N ASP A 555 -5.80 9.81 -13.34
CA ASP A 555 -4.67 9.58 -14.25
C ASP A 555 -4.20 8.13 -14.18
N ALA A 556 -4.15 7.53 -12.98
CA ALA A 556 -3.90 6.12 -12.80
C ALA A 556 -4.95 5.28 -13.56
N VAL A 557 -6.25 5.48 -13.32
CA VAL A 557 -7.33 4.74 -14.01
C VAL A 557 -7.18 4.83 -15.54
N LYS A 558 -6.96 6.04 -16.07
CA LYS A 558 -6.78 6.27 -17.51
C LYS A 558 -5.54 5.55 -18.05
N ALA A 559 -4.42 5.65 -17.34
CA ALA A 559 -3.17 5.02 -17.74
C ALA A 559 -3.25 3.50 -17.72
N GLY A 560 -3.86 2.91 -16.68
CA GLY A 560 -4.12 1.47 -16.61
C GLY A 560 -5.02 0.97 -17.74
N LEU A 561 -6.06 1.73 -18.09
CA LEU A 561 -6.94 1.39 -19.23
C LEU A 561 -6.21 1.51 -20.58
N ARG A 562 -5.40 2.55 -20.80
CA ARG A 562 -4.63 2.74 -22.03
C ARG A 562 -3.58 1.65 -22.22
N CYS A 563 -2.86 1.31 -21.15
CA CYS A 563 -1.89 0.21 -21.14
C CYS A 563 -2.52 -1.10 -21.63
N ALA A 564 -3.70 -1.43 -21.12
CA ALA A 564 -4.45 -2.62 -21.54
C ALA A 564 -4.89 -2.60 -23.01
N LEU A 565 -5.31 -1.42 -23.52
CA LEU A 565 -5.77 -1.26 -24.89
C LEU A 565 -4.62 -1.35 -25.91
N GLU A 566 -3.49 -0.71 -25.64
CA GLU A 566 -2.34 -0.74 -26.54
C GLU A 566 -1.75 -2.13 -26.67
N LYS A 567 -1.64 -2.87 -25.56
CA LYS A 567 -1.13 -4.24 -25.62
C LYS A 567 -2.06 -5.15 -26.41
N LYS A 568 -3.38 -5.00 -26.25
CA LYS A 568 -4.38 -5.72 -27.07
C LYS A 568 -4.24 -5.41 -28.57
N LYS A 569 -3.93 -4.16 -28.92
CA LYS A 569 -3.66 -3.77 -30.31
C LYS A 569 -2.38 -4.44 -30.84
N GLN A 570 -1.33 -4.47 -30.02
CA GLN A 570 -0.06 -5.12 -30.38
C GLN A 570 -0.26 -6.62 -30.63
N ASN A 571 -0.94 -7.33 -29.72
CA ASN A 571 -1.16 -8.77 -29.87
C ASN A 571 -1.94 -9.10 -31.15
N ARG A 572 -2.97 -8.30 -31.50
CA ARG A 572 -3.71 -8.46 -32.75
C ARG A 572 -2.85 -8.21 -33.99
N ALA A 573 -1.94 -7.24 -33.93
CA ALA A 573 -1.03 -6.97 -35.04
C ALA A 573 -0.08 -8.14 -35.27
N THR A 574 0.49 -8.69 -34.19
CA THR A 574 1.34 -9.89 -34.26
C THR A 574 0.59 -11.11 -34.78
N GLU A 575 -0.64 -11.34 -34.30
CA GLU A 575 -1.49 -12.41 -34.86
C GLU A 575 -1.63 -12.23 -36.39
N MET A 576 -2.00 -11.04 -36.88
CA MET A 576 -2.13 -10.81 -38.32
C MET A 576 -0.82 -11.01 -39.10
N GLU A 577 0.33 -10.63 -38.54
CA GLU A 577 1.64 -10.89 -39.15
C GLU A 577 1.92 -12.39 -39.27
N ASP A 578 1.63 -13.18 -38.23
CA ASP A 578 1.77 -14.64 -38.24
C ASP A 578 0.86 -15.28 -39.29
N TRP A 579 -0.40 -14.83 -39.41
CA TRP A 579 -1.33 -15.30 -40.45
C TRP A 579 -0.82 -14.98 -41.87
N GLU A 580 -0.27 -13.79 -42.10
CA GLU A 580 0.31 -13.41 -43.39
C GLU A 580 1.59 -14.19 -43.72
N GLU A 581 2.39 -14.55 -42.72
CA GLU A 581 3.58 -15.39 -42.89
C GLU A 581 3.19 -16.84 -43.23
N GLU A 582 2.20 -17.41 -42.54
CA GLU A 582 1.66 -18.74 -42.83
C GLU A 582 1.05 -18.81 -44.24
N GLU A 583 0.30 -17.78 -44.67
CA GLU A 583 -0.20 -17.70 -46.06
C GLU A 583 0.94 -17.65 -47.08
N ARG A 584 2.02 -16.89 -46.82
CA ARG A 584 3.20 -16.83 -47.70
C ARG A 584 3.93 -18.17 -47.78
N GLU A 585 4.04 -18.91 -46.68
CA GLU A 585 4.62 -20.26 -46.66
C GLU A 585 3.77 -21.25 -47.47
N VAL A 586 2.44 -21.20 -47.32
CA VAL A 586 1.52 -22.06 -48.10
C VAL A 586 1.63 -21.75 -49.60
N VAL A 587 1.70 -20.47 -49.98
CA VAL A 587 1.84 -20.06 -51.39
C VAL A 587 3.20 -20.44 -51.99
N THR A 588 4.27 -20.48 -51.20
CA THR A 588 5.61 -20.85 -51.69
C THR A 588 5.84 -22.37 -51.75
N GLN A 589 5.01 -23.17 -51.07
CA GLN A 589 5.05 -24.65 -51.14
C GLN A 589 4.19 -25.24 -52.28
N GLN A 590 3.28 -24.46 -52.88
CA GLN A 590 2.51 -24.80 -54.08
C GLN A 590 3.28 -24.42 -55.36
#